data_AF-A0A2H0FP95-F1
#
_entry.id   AF-A0A2H0FP95-F1
#
_cell.length_a   1.000
_cell.length_b   1.000
_cell.length_c   1.000
_cell.angle_alpha   90.00
_cell.angle_beta   90.00
_cell.angle_gamma   90.00
#
_symmetry.space_group_name_H-M   'P 1'
#
loop_
_entity.id
_entity.type
_entity.pdbx_description
1 polymer ?
#
loop_
_entity_poly.entity_id
_entity_poly.type
_entity_poly.pdbx_seq_one_letter_code
_entity_poly.pdbx_strand_id
1 'polypeptide(L)'
;MSVFHEFICPRNVYEKLTRDNQRLDEELNGDNIFAFASTIVHLQPWIKNSPLDSNETVKRVMRKVSTHPYVKICNNITSAKSHFKLEVVDKNNAILHVGDEKIDVNNFKHDLVDLFDNFFKTK
;
A
#
# COMPACT_ATOMS: atom_id res chain seq x y z
N MET A 1 17.37 2.59 25.23
CA MET A 1 17.30 1.37 24.40
C MET A 1 17.18 1.80 22.96
N SER A 2 17.97 1.21 22.07
CA SER A 2 17.87 1.46 20.63
C SER A 2 16.70 0.66 20.05
N VAL A 3 15.87 1.27 19.22
CA VAL A 3 14.82 0.58 18.45
C VAL A 3 15.34 0.42 17.02
N PHE A 4 15.37 -0.82 16.54
CA PHE A 4 15.78 -1.13 15.17
C PHE A 4 14.55 -1.36 14.28
N HIS A 5 14.60 -0.85 13.05
CA HIS A 5 13.57 -1.06 12.04
C HIS A 5 14.19 -1.84 10.88
N GLU A 6 14.07 -3.17 10.95
CA GLU A 6 14.66 -4.07 9.96
C GLU A 6 13.65 -4.46 8.88
N PHE A 7 14.14 -4.64 7.66
CA PHE A 7 13.37 -5.09 6.50
C PHE A 7 14.03 -6.33 5.93
N ILE A 8 13.79 -7.47 6.57
CA ILE A 8 14.45 -8.75 6.21
C ILE A 8 13.45 -9.79 5.68
N CYS A 9 12.16 -9.55 5.86
CA CYS A 9 11.11 -10.44 5.38
C CYS A 9 9.84 -9.67 4.96
N PRO A 10 8.93 -10.29 4.19
CA PRO A 10 7.69 -9.66 3.76
C PRO A 10 6.83 -9.16 4.92
N ARG A 11 6.88 -9.82 6.08
CA ARG A 11 6.15 -9.40 7.28
C ARG A 11 6.60 -8.03 7.78
N ASN A 12 7.89 -7.69 7.75
CA ASN A 12 8.35 -6.36 8.15
C ASN A 12 7.82 -5.25 7.23
N VAL A 13 7.72 -5.55 5.93
CA VAL A 13 7.18 -4.60 4.94
C VAL A 13 5.67 -4.45 5.11
N TYR A 14 4.95 -5.54 5.41
CA TYR A 14 3.54 -5.48 5.78
C TYR A 14 3.31 -4.68 7.08
N GLU A 15 4.15 -4.84 8.11
CA GLU A 15 4.07 -4.01 9.31
C GLU A 15 4.35 -2.53 9.00
N LYS A 16 5.22 -2.22 8.04
CA LYS A 16 5.38 -0.86 7.52
C LYS A 16 4.10 -0.38 6.86
N LEU A 17 3.42 -1.22 6.07
CA LEU A 17 2.14 -0.86 5.45
C LEU A 17 1.10 -0.47 6.50
N THR A 18 1.00 -1.23 7.58
CA THR A 18 0.11 -0.90 8.71
C THR A 18 0.47 0.43 9.37
N ARG A 19 1.77 0.70 9.58
CA ARG A 19 2.24 2.00 10.12
C ARG A 19 1.97 3.16 9.16
N ASP A 20 2.17 2.97 7.86
CA ASP A 20 1.90 3.99 6.85
C ASP A 20 0.39 4.27 6.76
N ASN A 21 -0.46 3.25 6.88
CA ASN A 21 -1.91 3.43 6.97
C ASN A 21 -2.30 4.26 8.20
N GLN A 22 -1.75 3.93 9.37
CA GLN A 22 -1.98 4.69 10.59
C GLN A 22 -1.51 6.15 10.46
N ARG A 23 -0.35 6.39 9.81
CA ARG A 23 0.12 7.76 9.55
C ARG A 23 -0.83 8.54 8.66
N LEU A 24 -1.50 7.89 7.70
CA LEU A 24 -2.54 8.53 6.90
C LEU A 24 -3.80 8.85 7.72
N ASP A 25 -4.13 8.05 8.74
CA ASP A 25 -5.21 8.39 9.67
C ASP A 25 -4.85 9.59 10.57
N GLU A 26 -3.57 9.72 10.92
CA GLU A 26 -3.06 10.81 11.77
C GLU A 26 -2.85 12.11 10.98
N GLU A 27 -2.31 12.01 9.76
CA GLU A 27 -1.94 13.14 8.92
C GLU A 27 -2.10 12.82 7.43
N LEU A 28 -3.17 13.36 6.83
CA LEU A 28 -3.43 13.26 5.39
C LEU A 28 -2.59 14.27 4.60
N ASN A 29 -1.45 13.83 4.07
CA ASN A 29 -0.61 14.63 3.18
C ASN A 29 -0.03 13.79 2.02
N GLY A 30 0.52 14.48 1.02
CA GLY A 30 1.05 13.83 -0.19
C GLY A 30 2.26 12.91 0.08
N ASP A 31 3.09 13.24 1.06
CA ASP A 31 4.28 12.46 1.41
C ASP A 31 3.88 11.10 2.02
N ASN A 32 2.89 11.11 2.92
CA ASN A 32 2.33 9.90 3.53
C ASN A 32 1.64 9.03 2.48
N ILE A 33 0.93 9.64 1.50
CA ILE A 33 0.34 8.89 0.37
C ILE A 33 1.43 8.23 -0.47
N PHE A 34 2.50 8.95 -0.80
CA PHE A 34 3.61 8.41 -1.58
C PHE A 34 4.32 7.27 -0.83
N ALA A 35 4.57 7.44 0.47
CA ALA A 35 5.17 6.42 1.32
C ALA A 35 4.31 5.14 1.39
N PHE A 36 2.99 5.29 1.57
CA PHE A 36 2.03 4.19 1.57
C PHE A 36 2.00 3.46 0.23
N ALA A 37 1.86 4.19 -0.88
CA ALA A 37 1.86 3.63 -2.23
C ALA A 37 3.17 2.90 -2.54
N SER A 38 4.31 3.47 -2.14
CA SER A 38 5.62 2.83 -2.27
C SER A 38 5.67 1.50 -1.52
N THR A 39 5.17 1.45 -0.29
CA THR A 39 5.12 0.20 0.49
C THR A 39 4.28 -0.87 -0.19
N ILE A 40 3.10 -0.52 -0.72
CA ILE A 40 2.24 -1.45 -1.49
C ILE A 40 2.98 -2.04 -2.70
N VAL A 41 3.67 -1.19 -3.46
CA VAL A 41 4.42 -1.61 -4.65
C VAL A 41 5.58 -2.53 -4.28
N HIS A 42 6.31 -2.22 -3.21
CA HIS A 42 7.48 -2.99 -2.79
C HIS A 42 7.10 -4.27 -2.05
N LEU A 43 5.95 -4.34 -1.38
CA LEU A 43 5.52 -5.56 -0.69
C LEU A 43 5.38 -6.75 -1.65
N GLN A 44 4.96 -6.50 -2.89
CA GLN A 44 4.79 -7.55 -3.90
C GLN A 44 6.10 -8.29 -4.26
N PRO A 45 7.18 -7.62 -4.68
CA PRO A 45 8.45 -8.29 -4.94
C PRO A 45 9.05 -8.91 -3.67
N TRP A 46 8.83 -8.34 -2.49
CA TRP A 46 9.23 -8.98 -1.23
C TRP A 46 8.56 -10.35 -1.05
N ILE A 47 7.25 -10.45 -1.27
CA ILE A 47 6.52 -11.72 -1.21
C ILE A 47 7.02 -12.69 -2.29
N LYS A 48 7.11 -12.21 -3.54
CA LYS A 48 7.53 -13.03 -4.70
C LYS A 48 8.94 -13.60 -4.57
N ASN A 49 9.85 -12.85 -3.93
CA ASN A 49 11.24 -13.27 -3.72
C ASN A 49 11.46 -13.97 -2.37
N SER A 50 10.39 -14.30 -1.64
CA SER A 50 10.46 -15.03 -0.38
C SER A 50 10.05 -16.50 -0.56
N PRO A 51 10.33 -17.37 0.42
CA PRO A 51 9.83 -18.75 0.41
C PRO A 51 8.29 -18.87 0.27
N LEU A 52 7.55 -17.79 0.58
CA LEU A 52 6.09 -17.75 0.50
C LEU A 52 5.56 -17.87 -0.93
N ASP A 53 6.35 -17.51 -1.95
CA ASP A 53 5.91 -17.58 -3.36
C ASP A 53 5.61 -19.02 -3.80
N SER A 54 6.16 -20.03 -3.12
CA SER A 54 5.86 -21.44 -3.36
C SER A 54 4.41 -21.84 -3.03
N ASN A 55 3.72 -21.06 -2.19
CA ASN A 55 2.37 -21.37 -1.70
C ASN A 55 1.30 -20.91 -2.70
N GLU A 56 0.46 -21.84 -3.19
CA GLU A 56 -0.57 -21.54 -4.19
C GLU A 56 -1.64 -20.53 -3.72
N THR A 57 -1.94 -20.51 -2.42
CA THR A 57 -2.82 -19.49 -1.83
C THR A 57 -2.19 -18.11 -1.95
N VAL A 58 -0.89 -18.01 -1.67
CA VAL A 58 -0.12 -16.76 -1.82
C VAL A 58 -0.12 -16.32 -3.27
N LYS A 59 0.19 -17.22 -4.21
CA LYS A 59 0.14 -16.89 -5.65
C LYS A 59 -1.23 -16.38 -6.08
N ARG A 60 -2.33 -16.97 -5.58
CA ARG A 60 -3.69 -16.53 -5.89
C ARG A 60 -3.97 -15.11 -5.36
N VAL A 61 -3.56 -14.82 -4.13
CA VAL A 61 -3.66 -13.46 -3.56
C VAL A 61 -2.81 -12.49 -4.38
N MET A 62 -1.56 -12.84 -4.70
CA MET A 62 -0.67 -11.98 -5.48
C MET A 62 -1.18 -11.70 -6.89
N ARG A 63 -1.87 -12.64 -7.54
CA ARG A 63 -2.57 -12.38 -8.81
C ARG A 63 -3.63 -11.30 -8.64
N LYS A 64 -4.49 -11.40 -7.62
CA LYS A 64 -5.52 -10.39 -7.34
C LYS A 64 -4.91 -9.01 -7.08
N VAL A 65 -3.85 -8.97 -6.26
CA VAL A 65 -3.10 -7.74 -5.97
C VAL A 65 -2.55 -7.12 -7.25
N SER A 66 -1.88 -7.92 -8.10
CA SER A 66 -1.25 -7.43 -9.33
C SER A 66 -2.23 -6.84 -10.35
N THR A 67 -3.48 -7.27 -10.31
CA THR A 67 -4.55 -6.79 -11.20
C THR A 67 -5.42 -5.69 -10.57
N HIS A 68 -5.21 -5.36 -9.30
CA HIS A 68 -6.07 -4.40 -8.60
C HIS A 68 -5.87 -2.98 -9.16
N PRO A 69 -6.94 -2.22 -9.48
CA PRO A 69 -6.83 -0.87 -10.04
C PRO A 69 -5.97 0.06 -9.17
N TYR A 70 -6.20 0.07 -7.85
CA TYR A 70 -5.42 0.92 -6.93
C TYR A 70 -3.94 0.52 -6.83
N VAL A 71 -3.60 -0.75 -7.07
CA VAL A 71 -2.18 -1.17 -7.13
C VAL A 71 -1.51 -0.63 -8.39
N LYS A 72 -2.24 -0.58 -9.52
CA LYS A 72 -1.75 0.08 -10.75
C LYS A 72 -1.52 1.57 -10.52
N ILE A 73 -2.40 2.24 -9.79
CA ILE A 73 -2.27 3.66 -9.42
C ILE A 73 -1.03 3.86 -8.54
N CYS A 74 -0.84 3.02 -7.51
CA CYS A 74 0.38 3.06 -6.69
C CYS A 74 1.64 2.93 -7.55
N ASN A 75 1.68 1.95 -8.47
CA ASN A 75 2.79 1.77 -9.41
C ASN A 75 3.02 3.01 -10.28
N ASN A 76 1.97 3.65 -10.80
CA ASN A 76 2.09 4.84 -11.62
C ASN A 76 2.65 6.03 -10.84
N ILE A 77 2.20 6.22 -9.60
CA ILE A 77 2.72 7.24 -8.69
C ILE A 77 4.19 6.99 -8.41
N THR A 78 4.57 5.78 -7.98
CA THR A 78 5.93 5.47 -7.54
C THR A 78 6.94 5.39 -8.68
N SER A 79 6.48 5.12 -9.91
CA SER A 79 7.32 5.12 -11.12
C SER A 79 7.29 6.44 -11.88
N ALA A 80 6.71 7.51 -11.30
CA ALA A 80 6.59 8.83 -11.91
C ALA A 80 5.89 8.84 -13.30
N LYS A 81 5.05 7.83 -13.58
CA LYS A 81 4.24 7.77 -14.81
C LYS A 81 3.01 8.69 -14.75
N SER A 82 2.57 9.05 -13.55
CA SER A 82 1.46 9.95 -13.35
C SER A 82 1.77 10.89 -12.20
N HIS A 83 1.55 12.18 -12.43
CA HIS A 83 1.50 13.15 -11.34
C HIS A 83 0.22 12.92 -10.53
N PHE A 84 0.29 13.15 -9.23
CA PHE A 84 -0.87 13.12 -8.36
C PHE A 84 -1.01 14.42 -7.58
N LYS A 85 -2.22 14.72 -7.14
CA LYS A 85 -2.53 15.81 -6.22
C LYS A 85 -3.45 15.28 -5.14
N LEU A 86 -3.24 15.74 -3.91
CA LEU A 86 -4.12 15.44 -2.79
C LEU A 86 -4.95 16.67 -2.46
N GLU A 87 -6.28 16.53 -2.54
CA GLU A 87 -7.24 17.53 -2.10
C GLU A 87 -7.79 17.10 -0.75
N VAL A 88 -7.39 17.79 0.32
CA VAL A 88 -7.90 17.54 1.67
C VAL A 88 -9.21 18.31 1.82
N VAL A 89 -10.32 17.58 1.91
CA VAL A 89 -11.67 18.15 2.01
C VAL A 89 -11.97 18.52 3.47
N ASP A 90 -11.61 17.62 4.39
CA ASP A 90 -11.64 17.85 5.83
C ASP A 90 -10.55 17.01 6.52
N LYS A 91 -10.54 17.01 7.86
CA LYS A 91 -9.51 16.30 8.66
C LYS A 91 -9.45 14.79 8.36
N ASN A 92 -10.56 14.18 7.97
CA ASN A 92 -10.68 12.73 7.79
C ASN A 92 -10.92 12.33 6.33
N ASN A 93 -11.21 13.28 5.44
CA ASN A 93 -11.56 13.01 4.05
C ASN A 93 -10.64 13.75 3.09
N ALA A 94 -10.09 13.01 2.13
CA ALA A 94 -9.29 13.55 1.07
C ALA A 94 -9.59 12.83 -0.26
N ILE A 95 -9.47 13.58 -1.35
CA ILE A 95 -9.56 13.07 -2.71
C ILE A 95 -8.15 13.05 -3.32
N LEU A 96 -7.74 11.88 -3.77
CA LEU A 96 -6.51 11.67 -4.52
C LEU A 96 -6.83 11.81 -6.02
N HIS A 97 -6.23 12.79 -6.66
CA HIS A 97 -6.33 13.03 -8.11
C HIS A 97 -5.11 12.43 -8.80
N VAL A 98 -5.31 11.50 -9.73
CA VAL A 98 -4.24 10.85 -10.51
C VAL A 98 -4.62 10.85 -11.98
N GLY A 99 -4.01 11.76 -12.76
CA GLY A 99 -4.51 12.05 -14.11
C GLY A 99 -5.96 12.56 -14.05
N ASP A 100 -6.87 11.87 -14.73
CA ASP A 100 -8.31 12.18 -14.73
C ASP A 100 -9.10 11.44 -13.64
N GLU A 101 -8.46 10.53 -12.91
CA GLU A 101 -9.10 9.74 -11.87
C GLU A 101 -9.19 10.54 -10.55
N LYS A 102 -10.36 10.48 -9.90
CA LYS A 102 -10.61 11.02 -8.56
C LYS A 102 -10.96 9.89 -7.62
N ILE A 103 -10.20 9.74 -6.55
CA ILE A 103 -10.24 8.57 -5.70
C ILE A 103 -10.43 9.03 -4.25
N ASP A 104 -11.41 8.46 -3.56
CA ASP A 104 -11.54 8.63 -2.12
C ASP A 104 -10.38 7.94 -1.40
N VAL A 105 -9.63 8.67 -0.59
CA VAL A 105 -8.41 8.16 0.07
C VAL A 105 -8.73 7.09 1.11
N ASN A 106 -9.89 7.14 1.76
CA ASN A 106 -10.27 6.15 2.75
C ASN A 106 -10.62 4.81 2.10
N ASN A 107 -11.35 4.82 0.99
CA ASN A 107 -11.59 3.62 0.20
C ASN A 107 -10.27 3.09 -0.40
N PHE A 108 -9.44 3.97 -0.92
CA PHE A 108 -8.13 3.62 -1.49
C PHE A 108 -7.24 2.87 -0.50
N LYS A 109 -7.06 3.41 0.72
CA LYS A 109 -6.21 2.78 1.73
C LYS A 109 -6.83 1.51 2.29
N HIS A 110 -8.15 1.51 2.54
CA HIS A 110 -8.86 0.35 3.06
C HIS A 110 -8.77 -0.85 2.12
N ASP A 111 -9.14 -0.68 0.85
CA ASP A 111 -9.08 -1.75 -0.15
C ASP A 111 -7.66 -2.30 -0.30
N LEU A 112 -6.66 -1.42 -0.30
CA LEU A 112 -5.27 -1.82 -0.44
C LEU A 112 -4.73 -2.58 0.77
N VAL A 113 -5.10 -2.19 1.99
CA VAL A 113 -4.71 -2.91 3.21
C VAL A 113 -5.42 -4.27 3.28
N ASP A 114 -6.72 -4.31 2.97
CA ASP A 114 -7.55 -5.52 3.01
C ASP A 114 -7.03 -6.63 2.08
N LEU A 115 -6.43 -6.27 0.95
CA LEU A 115 -5.76 -7.23 0.05
C LEU A 115 -4.67 -8.04 0.75
N PHE A 116 -3.95 -7.43 1.70
CA PHE A 116 -2.83 -8.06 2.40
C PHE A 116 -3.22 -8.57 3.79
N ASP A 117 -4.20 -7.97 4.45
CA ASP A 117 -4.69 -8.38 5.77
C ASP A 117 -5.16 -9.83 5.78
N ASN A 118 -5.95 -10.21 4.76
CA ASN A 118 -6.42 -11.59 4.58
C ASN A 118 -5.28 -12.62 4.49
N PHE A 119 -4.08 -12.18 4.15
CA PHE A 119 -2.89 -13.03 4.08
C PHE A 119 -2.09 -13.01 5.38
N PHE A 120 -1.77 -11.83 5.92
CA PHE A 120 -0.83 -11.69 7.03
C PHE A 120 -1.45 -11.80 8.43
N LYS A 121 -2.77 -11.58 8.56
CA LYS A 121 -3.52 -11.69 9.83
C LYS A 121 -4.09 -13.08 10.08
N THR A 122 -4.13 -13.94 9.06
CA THR A 122 -4.57 -15.33 9.21
C THR A 122 -3.51 -16.10 9.99
N LYS A 123 -3.88 -16.55 11.20
CA LYS A 123 -3.04 -17.31 12.13
C LYS A 123 -2.84 -18.75 11.69
#